data_AF-A0A948S0M2-F1
#
_entry.id   AF-A0A948S0M2-F1
#
_cell.length_a   1.000
_cell.length_b   1.000
_cell.length_c   1.000
_cell.angle_alpha   90.00
_cell.angle_beta   90.00
_cell.angle_gamma   90.00
#
_symmetry.space_group_name_H-M   'P 1'
#
loop_
_entity.id
_entity.type
_entity.pdbx_description
1 polymer ?
#
loop_
_entity_poly.entity_id
_entity_poly.type
_entity_poly.pdbx_seq_one_letter_code
_entity_poly.pdbx_strand_id
1 'polypeptide(L)'
;MPAGAKPAAVKPAAQAKASPAAKPQFGLPPQATGRAKEWKKQLAAVDADAMACRKCALCETRTKVVFGTGEATVPLVFVGEAPGRDEDLQGVAFVGRAGQLLTKIIEAMGLRREDVYICNVLKCRPPNNRDPQPEEVVACIPYLERQLEILKPRIICSLGRHSTYALLNRKDPIGKLRGRVFLYNGIKMVPTYHPAALLRNPDLKRTVWEDVQKVRRILDDPDSIPAEAFEEVEPFRMKAELKRRLDQDLGI
;
A
#
# COMPACT_ATOMS: atom_id res chain seq x y z
N MET A 1 -14.45 -43.17 -58.54
CA MET A 1 -14.28 -41.83 -57.93
C MET A 1 -15.26 -41.69 -56.76
N PRO A 2 -14.88 -41.10 -55.62
CA PRO A 2 -13.83 -41.51 -54.68
C PRO A 2 -14.42 -42.22 -53.44
N ALA A 3 -13.55 -42.97 -52.74
CA ALA A 3 -13.83 -43.69 -51.50
C ALA A 3 -14.01 -42.73 -50.31
N GLY A 4 -15.00 -43.03 -49.46
CA GLY A 4 -15.29 -42.28 -48.24
C GLY A 4 -14.19 -42.44 -47.18
N ALA A 5 -13.53 -41.34 -46.84
CA ALA A 5 -12.58 -41.28 -45.74
C ALA A 5 -13.33 -41.24 -44.39
N LYS A 6 -13.05 -42.21 -43.51
CA LYS A 6 -13.51 -42.21 -42.11
C LYS A 6 -12.80 -41.10 -41.32
N PRO A 7 -13.48 -40.36 -40.44
CA PRO A 7 -12.83 -39.39 -39.58
C PRO A 7 -12.02 -40.11 -38.49
N ALA A 8 -10.76 -39.69 -38.32
CA ALA A 8 -9.88 -40.17 -37.27
C ALA A 8 -10.29 -39.58 -35.92
N ALA A 9 -10.42 -40.45 -34.91
CA ALA A 9 -10.71 -40.06 -33.54
C ALA A 9 -9.54 -39.28 -32.93
N VAL A 10 -9.80 -38.03 -32.53
CA VAL A 10 -8.85 -37.19 -31.79
C VAL A 10 -8.81 -37.68 -30.34
N LYS A 11 -7.63 -38.12 -29.87
CA LYS A 11 -7.42 -38.49 -28.47
C LYS A 11 -7.55 -37.24 -27.58
N PRO A 12 -8.21 -37.33 -26.40
CA PRO A 12 -8.28 -36.19 -25.49
C PRO A 12 -6.90 -35.91 -24.91
N ALA A 13 -6.44 -34.66 -25.06
CA ALA A 13 -5.24 -34.16 -24.42
C ALA A 13 -5.40 -34.27 -22.90
N ALA A 14 -4.48 -34.98 -22.26
CA ALA A 14 -4.41 -35.06 -20.81
C ALA A 14 -4.25 -33.65 -20.22
N GLN A 15 -5.24 -33.21 -19.45
CA GLN A 15 -5.17 -31.97 -18.69
C GLN A 15 -4.04 -32.11 -17.65
N ALA A 16 -2.95 -31.38 -17.85
CA ALA A 16 -1.93 -31.21 -16.84
C ALA A 16 -2.59 -30.53 -15.62
N LYS A 17 -2.74 -31.28 -14.52
CA LYS A 17 -3.16 -30.75 -13.24
C LYS A 17 -2.11 -29.72 -12.80
N ALA A 18 -2.47 -28.44 -12.80
CA ALA A 18 -1.66 -27.41 -12.17
C ALA A 18 -1.52 -27.74 -10.68
N SER A 19 -0.30 -28.05 -10.24
CA SER A 19 -0.01 -28.13 -8.80
C SER A 19 -0.33 -26.78 -8.14
N PRO A 20 -0.91 -26.76 -6.93
CA PRO A 20 -1.09 -25.52 -6.20
C PRO A 20 0.30 -24.92 -5.94
N ALA A 21 0.53 -23.71 -6.46
CA ALA A 21 1.79 -23.00 -6.23
C ALA A 21 2.03 -22.91 -4.73
N ALA A 22 3.17 -23.46 -4.27
CA ALA A 22 3.56 -23.38 -2.87
C ALA A 22 3.62 -21.89 -2.46
N LYS A 23 3.05 -21.56 -1.31
CA LYS A 23 3.08 -20.19 -0.79
C LYS A 23 4.54 -19.75 -0.66
N PRO A 24 4.94 -18.61 -1.24
CA PRO A 24 6.27 -18.08 -0.96
C PRO A 24 6.37 -17.80 0.55
N GLN A 25 7.28 -18.52 1.22
CA GLN A 25 7.52 -18.33 2.64
C GLN A 25 8.45 -17.13 2.81
N PHE A 26 7.85 -15.96 2.99
CA PHE A 26 8.58 -14.81 3.50
C PHE A 26 8.66 -14.93 5.02
N GLY A 27 9.88 -14.90 5.55
CA GLY A 27 10.08 -14.65 6.97
C GLY A 27 9.59 -13.24 7.33
N LEU A 28 9.43 -12.99 8.63
CA LEU A 28 9.10 -11.65 9.14
C LEU A 28 10.05 -10.59 8.57
N PRO A 29 9.61 -9.33 8.49
CA PRO A 29 10.52 -8.21 8.23
C PRO A 29 11.76 -8.32 9.14
N PRO A 30 12.99 -8.10 8.62
CA PRO A 30 14.23 -8.25 9.37
C PRO A 30 14.21 -7.47 10.69
N GLN A 31 13.56 -6.30 10.70
CA GLN A 31 13.41 -5.42 11.85
C GLN A 31 12.21 -5.76 12.78
N ALA A 32 11.35 -6.71 12.37
CA ALA A 32 10.20 -7.22 13.11
C ALA A 32 10.48 -8.59 13.76
N THR A 33 11.60 -9.25 13.43
CA THR A 33 11.99 -10.58 13.94
C THR A 33 12.03 -10.67 15.47
N GLY A 34 12.35 -9.57 16.19
CA GLY A 34 12.30 -9.50 17.66
C GLY A 34 10.98 -9.00 18.29
N ARG A 35 10.02 -8.50 17.48
CA ARG A 35 8.73 -7.93 17.94
C ARG A 35 7.50 -8.71 17.45
N ALA A 36 7.75 -9.83 16.78
CA ALA A 36 6.77 -10.66 16.06
C ALA A 36 5.53 -11.09 16.86
N LYS A 37 5.64 -11.23 18.18
CA LYS A 37 4.50 -11.65 19.01
C LYS A 37 3.57 -10.50 19.41
N GLU A 38 4.08 -9.27 19.51
CA GLU A 38 3.33 -8.15 20.10
C GLU A 38 2.73 -7.19 19.05
N TRP A 39 3.22 -7.22 17.79
CA TRP A 39 2.73 -6.29 16.76
C TRP A 39 1.22 -6.37 16.52
N LYS A 40 0.61 -7.58 16.60
CA LYS A 40 -0.84 -7.75 16.44
C LYS A 40 -1.60 -6.99 17.52
N LYS A 41 -1.14 -7.08 18.77
CA LYS A 41 -1.75 -6.39 19.91
C LYS A 41 -1.51 -4.89 19.85
N GLN A 42 -0.32 -4.46 19.45
CA GLN A 42 0.00 -3.04 19.24
C GLN A 42 -0.86 -2.44 18.13
N LEU A 43 -0.99 -3.11 16.98
CA LEU A 43 -1.87 -2.67 15.90
C LEU A 43 -3.33 -2.67 16.35
N ALA A 44 -3.79 -3.67 17.10
CA ALA A 44 -5.16 -3.72 17.62
C ALA A 44 -5.46 -2.53 18.55
N ALA A 45 -4.49 -2.09 19.36
CA ALA A 45 -4.65 -0.88 20.17
C ALA A 45 -4.77 0.38 19.30
N VAL A 46 -3.94 0.52 18.26
CA VAL A 46 -4.02 1.66 17.33
C VAL A 46 -5.30 1.62 16.49
N ASP A 47 -5.79 0.43 16.15
CA ASP A 47 -7.07 0.23 15.46
C ASP A 47 -8.24 0.68 16.34
N ALA A 48 -8.25 0.27 17.62
CA ALA A 48 -9.26 0.71 18.58
C ALA A 48 -9.28 2.24 18.75
N ASP A 49 -8.11 2.88 18.84
CA ASP A 49 -7.99 4.35 18.83
C ASP A 49 -8.59 4.96 17.55
N ALA A 50 -8.29 4.38 16.39
CA ALA A 50 -8.76 4.87 15.10
C ALA A 50 -10.29 4.76 14.99
N MET A 51 -10.88 3.66 15.47
CA MET A 51 -12.32 3.42 15.48
C MET A 51 -13.08 4.48 16.30
N ALA A 52 -12.51 4.91 17.42
CA ALA A 52 -13.08 5.96 18.28
C ALA A 52 -12.73 7.40 17.82
N CYS A 53 -11.92 7.56 16.78
CA CYS A 53 -11.35 8.85 16.40
C CYS A 53 -12.41 9.88 15.98
N ARG A 54 -12.30 11.10 16.52
CA ARG A 54 -13.09 12.29 16.12
C ARG A 54 -12.23 13.52 15.82
N LYS A 55 -10.96 13.32 15.44
CA LYS A 55 -9.98 14.41 15.25
C LYS A 55 -10.20 15.29 14.01
N CYS A 56 -11.11 14.94 13.11
CA CYS A 56 -11.49 15.75 11.94
C CYS A 56 -12.94 15.49 11.53
N ALA A 57 -13.48 16.35 10.66
CA ALA A 57 -14.88 16.31 10.21
C ALA A 57 -15.28 15.01 9.48
N LEU A 58 -14.32 14.24 8.96
CA LEU A 58 -14.62 12.95 8.33
C LEU A 58 -15.25 11.92 9.27
N CYS A 59 -15.13 12.11 10.59
CA CYS A 59 -15.81 11.27 11.56
C CYS A 59 -17.33 11.39 11.54
N GLU A 60 -17.86 12.48 10.99
CA GLU A 60 -19.30 12.76 10.93
C GLU A 60 -19.99 12.08 9.74
N THR A 61 -19.21 11.73 8.71
CA THR A 61 -19.75 11.25 7.43
C THR A 61 -19.36 9.82 7.07
N ARG A 62 -18.37 9.25 7.76
CA ARG A 62 -17.98 7.84 7.57
C ARG A 62 -19.09 6.89 8.05
N THR A 63 -19.20 5.75 7.38
CA THR A 63 -19.95 4.60 7.90
C THR A 63 -19.05 3.76 8.80
N LYS A 64 -17.83 3.46 8.35
CA LYS A 64 -16.82 2.72 9.12
C LYS A 64 -15.45 3.34 8.96
N VAL A 65 -14.64 3.18 10.01
CA VAL A 65 -13.20 3.41 9.89
C VAL A 65 -12.59 2.26 9.11
N VAL A 66 -11.69 2.58 8.20
CA VAL A 66 -10.94 1.62 7.38
C VAL A 66 -9.47 1.74 7.77
N PHE A 67 -9.07 0.95 8.76
CA PHE A 67 -7.76 1.07 9.39
C PHE A 67 -6.62 0.53 8.51
N GLY A 68 -6.77 -0.71 8.05
CA GLY A 68 -5.83 -1.44 7.22
C GLY A 68 -6.10 -2.95 7.31
N THR A 69 -5.60 -3.72 6.34
CA THR A 69 -5.85 -5.17 6.26
C THR A 69 -4.61 -5.90 5.81
N GLY A 70 -4.37 -7.11 6.34
CA GLY A 70 -3.26 -7.97 5.95
C GLY A 70 -2.47 -8.50 7.14
N GLU A 71 -1.40 -9.24 6.85
CA GLU A 71 -0.50 -9.80 7.85
C GLU A 71 0.87 -9.10 7.81
N ALA A 72 1.54 -8.99 8.97
CA ALA A 72 2.91 -8.47 9.04
C ALA A 72 3.97 -9.52 8.65
N THR A 73 3.55 -10.65 8.08
CA THR A 73 4.46 -11.74 7.67
C THR A 73 5.19 -11.41 6.38
N VAL A 74 4.59 -10.64 5.47
CA VAL A 74 5.35 -10.08 4.34
C VAL A 74 5.78 -8.65 4.65
N PRO A 75 7.07 -8.34 4.41
CA PRO A 75 7.61 -7.02 4.67
C PRO A 75 7.26 -5.97 3.59
N LEU A 76 6.04 -5.99 3.07
CA LEU A 76 5.52 -5.05 2.06
C LEU A 76 4.21 -4.43 2.56
N VAL A 77 4.20 -3.09 2.60
CA VAL A 77 3.00 -2.29 2.88
C VAL A 77 2.60 -1.50 1.63
N PHE A 78 1.36 -1.63 1.20
CA PHE A 78 0.73 -0.73 0.23
C PHE A 78 0.01 0.41 0.96
N VAL A 79 0.25 1.64 0.53
CA VAL A 79 -0.38 2.84 1.10
C VAL A 79 -1.12 3.60 0.00
N GLY A 80 -2.44 3.66 0.10
CA GLY A 80 -3.29 4.50 -0.73
C GLY A 80 -3.66 5.83 -0.08
N GLU A 81 -4.59 6.52 -0.72
CA GLU A 81 -5.03 7.86 -0.36
C GLU A 81 -6.05 7.85 0.79
N ALA A 82 -7.24 7.32 0.52
CA ALA A 82 -8.39 7.31 1.41
C ALA A 82 -9.36 6.18 1.02
N PRO A 83 -10.28 5.79 1.91
CA PRO A 83 -11.32 4.82 1.60
C PRO A 83 -12.30 5.37 0.56
N GLY A 84 -12.74 4.51 -0.37
CA GLY A 84 -13.88 4.78 -1.25
C GLY A 84 -15.20 4.34 -0.62
N ARG A 85 -16.27 4.36 -1.41
CA ARG A 85 -17.62 3.99 -0.97
C ARG A 85 -17.69 2.55 -0.47
N ASP A 86 -17.16 1.60 -1.24
CA ASP A 86 -17.26 0.18 -0.92
C ASP A 86 -16.42 -0.15 0.33
N GLU A 87 -15.26 0.49 0.46
CA GLU A 87 -14.38 0.38 1.62
C GLU A 87 -15.07 0.91 2.89
N ASP A 88 -15.71 2.08 2.82
CA ASP A 88 -16.43 2.69 3.95
C ASP A 88 -17.61 1.83 4.44
N LEU A 89 -18.36 1.23 3.52
CA LEU A 89 -19.47 0.34 3.87
C LEU A 89 -18.97 -0.97 4.51
N GLN A 90 -17.83 -1.49 4.06
CA GLN A 90 -17.33 -2.79 4.49
C GLN A 90 -16.40 -2.68 5.71
N GLY A 91 -15.65 -1.59 5.86
CA GLY A 91 -14.57 -1.45 6.85
C GLY A 91 -13.24 -2.06 6.38
N VAL A 92 -13.11 -2.38 5.09
CA VAL A 92 -12.00 -3.15 4.52
C VAL A 92 -11.33 -2.32 3.45
N ALA A 93 -10.00 -2.14 3.52
CA ALA A 93 -9.26 -1.31 2.57
C ALA A 93 -9.27 -1.92 1.17
N PHE A 94 -9.35 -1.12 0.10
CA PHE A 94 -9.20 -1.56 -1.28
C PHE A 94 -10.05 -2.81 -1.65
N VAL A 95 -11.38 -2.71 -1.53
CA VAL A 95 -12.33 -3.78 -1.89
C VAL A 95 -13.19 -3.43 -3.12
N GLY A 96 -13.29 -2.15 -3.47
CA GLY A 96 -13.95 -1.70 -4.70
C GLY A 96 -13.13 -2.02 -5.95
N ARG A 97 -13.54 -1.49 -7.11
CA ARG A 97 -12.91 -1.76 -8.42
C ARG A 97 -11.39 -1.54 -8.44
N ALA A 98 -10.92 -0.45 -7.83
CA ALA A 98 -9.49 -0.15 -7.75
C ALA A 98 -8.75 -1.18 -6.88
N GLY A 99 -9.39 -1.66 -5.82
CA GLY A 99 -8.85 -2.67 -4.93
C GLY A 99 -8.82 -4.08 -5.51
N GLN A 100 -9.80 -4.43 -6.34
CA GLN A 100 -9.76 -5.66 -7.13
C GLN A 100 -8.59 -5.64 -8.12
N LEU A 101 -8.33 -4.49 -8.76
CA LEU A 101 -7.15 -4.36 -9.62
C LEU A 101 -5.84 -4.43 -8.83
N LEU A 102 -5.76 -3.80 -7.65
CA LEU A 102 -4.61 -3.95 -6.75
C LEU A 102 -4.37 -5.42 -6.38
N THR A 103 -5.44 -6.16 -6.11
CA THR A 103 -5.36 -7.61 -5.80
C THR A 103 -4.73 -8.38 -6.96
N LYS A 104 -5.17 -8.12 -8.20
CA LYS A 104 -4.57 -8.75 -9.40
C LYS A 104 -3.10 -8.39 -9.58
N ILE A 105 -2.70 -7.16 -9.23
CA ILE A 105 -1.30 -6.72 -9.27
C ILE A 105 -0.47 -7.50 -8.23
N ILE A 106 -0.97 -7.64 -7.00
CA ILE A 106 -0.33 -8.41 -5.93
C ILE A 106 -0.18 -9.89 -6.35
N GLU A 107 -1.22 -10.48 -6.91
CA GLU A 107 -1.21 -11.85 -7.44
C GLU A 107 -0.19 -12.01 -8.58
N ALA A 108 -0.11 -11.05 -9.49
CA ALA A 108 0.88 -11.05 -10.56
C ALA A 108 2.32 -10.92 -10.03
N MET A 109 2.53 -10.25 -8.89
CA MET A 109 3.82 -10.25 -8.18
C MET A 109 4.15 -11.59 -7.52
N GLY A 110 3.28 -12.60 -7.61
CA GLY A 110 3.43 -13.89 -6.96
C GLY A 110 3.17 -13.84 -5.45
N LEU A 111 2.34 -12.91 -4.97
CA LEU A 111 1.95 -12.74 -3.58
C LEU A 111 0.44 -12.94 -3.46
N ARG A 112 -0.06 -13.28 -2.27
CA ARG A 112 -1.51 -13.21 -1.98
C ARG A 112 -1.84 -11.89 -1.30
N ARG A 113 -3.10 -11.49 -1.35
CA ARG A 113 -3.55 -10.24 -0.73
C ARG A 113 -3.32 -10.24 0.78
N GLU A 114 -3.57 -11.37 1.43
CA GLU A 114 -3.37 -11.59 2.86
C GLU A 114 -1.90 -11.61 3.27
N ASP A 115 -0.98 -11.82 2.31
CA ASP A 115 0.45 -11.86 2.60
C ASP A 115 0.95 -10.44 2.91
N VAL A 116 0.45 -9.42 2.21
CA VAL A 116 0.87 -8.02 2.34
C VAL A 116 -0.05 -7.23 3.27
N TYR A 117 0.41 -6.07 3.74
CA TYR A 117 -0.44 -5.12 4.46
C TYR A 117 -0.91 -3.99 3.54
N ILE A 118 -2.18 -3.64 3.58
CA ILE A 118 -2.80 -2.62 2.72
C ILE A 118 -3.53 -1.62 3.61
N CYS A 119 -3.21 -0.34 3.47
CA CYS A 119 -3.85 0.73 4.20
C CYS A 119 -3.88 2.03 3.39
N ASN A 120 -4.41 3.11 3.99
CA ASN A 120 -4.49 4.43 3.38
C ASN A 120 -3.90 5.49 4.32
N VAL A 121 -3.59 6.68 3.79
CA VAL A 121 -3.26 7.85 4.61
C VAL A 121 -4.45 8.22 5.49
N LEU A 122 -5.62 8.44 4.89
CA LEU A 122 -6.85 8.65 5.65
C LEU A 122 -7.51 7.32 6.03
N LYS A 123 -8.10 7.27 7.23
CA LYS A 123 -8.87 6.10 7.71
C LYS A 123 -10.38 6.25 7.53
N CYS A 124 -10.83 7.40 7.03
CA CYS A 124 -12.24 7.72 6.84
C CYS A 124 -12.44 8.21 5.40
N ARG A 125 -13.57 7.86 4.79
CA ARG A 125 -13.93 8.27 3.43
C ARG A 125 -14.27 9.77 3.39
N PRO A 126 -13.63 10.56 2.51
CA PRO A 126 -14.09 11.92 2.22
C PRO A 126 -15.47 11.94 1.54
N PRO A 127 -16.35 12.92 1.87
CA PRO A 127 -17.65 13.07 1.23
C PRO A 127 -17.55 13.05 -0.31
N ASN A 128 -18.42 12.27 -0.96
CA ASN A 128 -18.44 12.11 -2.42
C ASN A 128 -17.12 11.61 -3.05
N ASN A 129 -16.22 10.98 -2.26
CA ASN A 129 -14.88 10.58 -2.69
C ASN A 129 -14.03 11.75 -3.22
N ARG A 130 -14.24 12.97 -2.69
CA ARG A 130 -13.34 14.10 -2.98
C ARG A 130 -11.92 13.81 -2.48
N ASP A 131 -10.96 14.56 -2.98
CA ASP A 131 -9.58 14.53 -2.48
C ASP A 131 -9.51 14.89 -0.97
N PRO A 132 -8.54 14.32 -0.22
CA PRO A 132 -8.20 14.71 1.13
C PRO A 132 -7.83 16.19 1.24
N GLN A 133 -8.35 16.85 2.28
CA GLN A 133 -7.88 18.18 2.67
C GLN A 133 -6.61 18.08 3.51
N PRO A 134 -5.73 19.11 3.49
CA PRO A 134 -4.51 19.12 4.29
C PRO A 134 -4.73 18.84 5.77
N GLU A 135 -5.72 19.47 6.40
CA GLU A 135 -6.07 19.29 7.81
C GLU A 135 -6.55 17.87 8.13
N GLU A 136 -7.22 17.20 7.20
CA GLU A 136 -7.63 15.80 7.35
C GLU A 136 -6.41 14.88 7.32
N VAL A 137 -5.46 15.16 6.43
CA VAL A 137 -4.19 14.42 6.35
C VAL A 137 -3.40 14.62 7.64
N VAL A 138 -3.24 15.85 8.11
CA VAL A 138 -2.53 16.17 9.36
C VAL A 138 -3.14 15.46 10.57
N ALA A 139 -4.48 15.41 10.65
CA ALA A 139 -5.17 14.73 11.74
C ALA A 139 -5.04 13.21 11.69
N CYS A 140 -4.92 12.61 10.50
CA CYS A 140 -4.99 11.16 10.29
C CYS A 140 -3.62 10.48 10.11
N ILE A 141 -2.61 11.19 9.60
CA ILE A 141 -1.26 10.65 9.36
C ILE A 141 -0.63 9.96 10.59
N PRO A 142 -0.88 10.38 11.85
CA PRO A 142 -0.30 9.69 13.01
C PRO A 142 -0.76 8.24 13.19
N TYR A 143 -1.89 7.84 12.58
CA TYR A 143 -2.29 6.42 12.56
C TYR A 143 -1.44 5.62 11.59
N LEU A 144 -1.17 6.17 10.39
CA LEU A 144 -0.30 5.53 9.41
C LEU A 144 1.14 5.41 9.93
N GLU A 145 1.67 6.47 10.54
CA GLU A 145 3.01 6.44 11.13
C GLU A 145 3.14 5.35 12.18
N ARG A 146 2.20 5.27 13.13
CA ARG A 146 2.17 4.19 14.13
C ARG A 146 2.05 2.81 13.48
N GLN A 147 1.25 2.64 12.43
CA GLN A 147 1.18 1.38 11.69
C GLN A 147 2.55 1.00 11.11
N LEU A 148 3.26 1.93 10.46
CA LEU A 148 4.57 1.69 9.86
C LEU A 148 5.66 1.44 10.92
N GLU A 149 5.63 2.15 12.06
CA GLU A 149 6.55 1.94 13.19
C GLU A 149 6.40 0.55 13.83
N ILE A 150 5.15 0.05 13.90
CA ILE A 150 4.83 -1.28 14.42
C ILE A 150 5.20 -2.36 13.41
N LEU A 151 4.76 -2.21 12.16
CA LEU A 151 4.97 -3.20 11.08
C LEU A 151 6.44 -3.30 10.65
N LYS A 152 7.18 -2.18 10.68
CA LYS A 152 8.54 -2.04 10.16
C LYS A 152 8.77 -2.83 8.87
N PRO A 153 8.02 -2.55 7.80
CA PRO A 153 8.18 -3.25 6.53
C PRO A 153 9.58 -3.02 5.96
N ARG A 154 10.03 -3.93 5.08
CA ARG A 154 11.25 -3.69 4.26
C ARG A 154 10.97 -2.60 3.24
N ILE A 155 9.77 -2.60 2.68
CA ILE A 155 9.38 -1.70 1.61
C ILE A 155 7.94 -1.21 1.73
N ILE A 156 7.73 0.06 1.40
CA ILE A 156 6.43 0.69 1.21
C ILE A 156 6.21 0.90 -0.29
N CYS A 157 5.03 0.54 -0.80
CA CYS A 157 4.58 0.94 -2.12
C CYS A 157 3.46 1.96 -1.98
N SER A 158 3.74 3.23 -2.29
CA SER A 158 2.72 4.30 -2.24
C SER A 158 1.96 4.39 -3.56
N LEU A 159 0.64 4.44 -3.49
CA LEU A 159 -0.27 4.32 -4.61
C LEU A 159 -0.86 5.69 -4.99
N GLY A 160 -0.20 6.36 -5.92
CA GLY A 160 -0.63 7.64 -6.46
C GLY A 160 -0.19 8.85 -5.63
N ARG A 161 -0.51 10.03 -6.15
CA ARG A 161 0.07 11.30 -5.68
C ARG A 161 -0.21 11.58 -4.21
N HIS A 162 -1.42 11.35 -3.70
CA HIS A 162 -1.78 11.77 -2.34
C HIS A 162 -1.01 11.01 -1.27
N SER A 163 -0.93 9.68 -1.38
CA SER A 163 -0.11 8.88 -0.47
C SER A 163 1.37 9.22 -0.58
N THR A 164 1.86 9.44 -1.80
CA THR A 164 3.27 9.82 -2.01
C THR A 164 3.57 11.19 -1.42
N TYR A 165 2.67 12.16 -1.57
CA TYR A 165 2.84 13.51 -1.07
C TYR A 165 2.81 13.55 0.46
N ALA A 166 1.90 12.78 1.06
CA ALA A 166 1.81 12.66 2.51
C ALA A 166 3.08 12.05 3.12
N LEU A 167 3.68 11.05 2.47
CA LEU A 167 4.88 10.36 2.96
C LEU A 167 6.19 11.10 2.62
N LEU A 168 6.32 11.65 1.41
CA LEU A 168 7.53 12.36 0.97
C LEU A 168 7.55 13.84 1.33
N ASN A 169 6.41 14.41 1.75
CA ASN A 169 6.23 15.85 1.94
C ASN A 169 6.61 16.67 0.70
N ARG A 170 6.24 16.17 -0.49
CA ARG A 170 6.51 16.81 -1.80
C ARG A 170 5.26 16.89 -2.64
N LYS A 171 5.24 17.80 -3.63
CA LYS A 171 4.13 18.00 -4.56
C LYS A 171 4.51 17.80 -6.02
N ASP A 172 5.68 17.24 -6.30
CA ASP A 172 6.12 16.94 -7.66
C ASP A 172 5.14 16.00 -8.38
N PRO A 173 4.88 16.18 -9.68
CA PRO A 173 4.01 15.29 -10.43
C PRO A 173 4.39 13.81 -10.23
N ILE A 174 3.39 12.95 -9.99
CA ILE A 174 3.61 11.52 -9.74
C ILE A 174 4.46 10.83 -10.84
N GLY A 175 4.35 11.29 -12.09
CA GLY A 175 5.18 10.79 -13.21
C GLY A 175 6.68 10.99 -13.01
N LYS A 176 7.11 12.00 -12.25
CA LYS A 176 8.52 12.27 -11.91
C LYS A 176 9.00 11.48 -10.69
N LEU A 177 8.07 11.01 -9.84
CA LEU A 177 8.38 10.33 -8.59
C LEU A 177 8.28 8.81 -8.71
N ARG A 178 7.38 8.32 -9.58
CA ARG A 178 7.12 6.88 -9.71
C ARG A 178 8.35 6.09 -10.14
N GLY A 179 8.48 4.89 -9.59
CA GLY A 179 9.59 3.98 -9.89
C GLY A 179 10.94 4.40 -9.31
N ARG A 180 11.06 5.58 -8.70
CA ARG A 180 12.25 5.95 -7.91
C ARG A 180 12.17 5.33 -6.51
N VAL A 181 13.31 5.18 -5.86
CA VAL A 181 13.40 4.63 -4.50
C VAL A 181 13.72 5.77 -3.54
N PHE A 182 12.94 5.86 -2.47
CA PHE A 182 13.11 6.83 -1.40
C PHE A 182 13.35 6.12 -0.07
N LEU A 183 13.95 6.81 0.90
CA LEU A 183 14.02 6.35 2.28
C LEU A 183 13.07 7.16 3.16
N TYR A 184 11.99 6.53 3.60
CA TYR A 184 11.04 7.08 4.55
C TYR A 184 11.32 6.49 5.94
N ASN A 185 11.86 7.27 6.89
CA ASN A 185 12.23 6.78 8.23
C ASN A 185 13.09 5.50 8.19
N GLY A 186 14.05 5.43 7.25
CA GLY A 186 14.89 4.25 7.03
C GLY A 186 14.21 3.07 6.34
N ILE A 187 12.96 3.21 5.91
CA ILE A 187 12.20 2.21 5.13
C ILE A 187 12.25 2.59 3.65
N LYS A 188 12.59 1.63 2.79
CA LYS A 188 12.57 1.84 1.33
C LYS A 188 11.14 2.09 0.88
N MET A 189 10.94 3.07 0.00
CA MET A 189 9.63 3.38 -0.56
C MET A 189 9.70 3.56 -2.07
N VAL A 190 8.75 2.95 -2.79
CA VAL A 190 8.59 3.12 -4.23
C VAL A 190 7.18 3.63 -4.53
N PRO A 191 7.04 4.87 -5.03
CA PRO A 191 5.78 5.36 -5.56
C PRO A 191 5.42 4.70 -6.88
N THR A 192 4.12 4.53 -7.10
CA THR A 192 3.55 4.16 -8.41
C THR A 192 2.22 4.86 -8.62
N TYR A 193 1.56 4.62 -9.76
CA TYR A 193 0.22 5.14 -10.00
C TYR A 193 -0.83 4.40 -9.17
N HIS A 194 -1.86 5.15 -8.73
CA HIS A 194 -2.99 4.53 -8.05
C HIS A 194 -3.77 3.61 -9.01
N PRO A 195 -4.25 2.42 -8.58
CA PRO A 195 -5.00 1.50 -9.44
C PRO A 195 -6.22 2.13 -10.14
N ALA A 196 -6.87 3.12 -9.51
CA ALA A 196 -7.97 3.86 -10.14
C ALA A 196 -7.54 4.63 -11.40
N ALA A 197 -6.26 5.04 -11.52
CA ALA A 197 -5.73 5.66 -12.73
C ALA A 197 -5.68 4.64 -13.89
N LEU A 198 -5.37 3.37 -13.61
CA LEU A 198 -5.30 2.30 -14.62
C LEU A 198 -6.68 1.90 -15.13
N LEU A 199 -7.71 2.04 -14.29
CA LEU A 199 -9.10 1.86 -14.70
C LEU A 199 -9.55 2.92 -15.71
N ARG A 200 -8.97 4.12 -15.66
CA ARG A 200 -9.26 5.21 -16.60
C ARG A 200 -8.33 5.21 -17.81
N ASN A 201 -7.06 4.84 -17.61
CA ASN A 201 -6.04 4.78 -18.63
C ASN A 201 -5.29 3.44 -18.55
N PRO A 202 -5.73 2.44 -19.34
CA PRO A 202 -5.09 1.12 -19.38
C PRO A 202 -3.62 1.12 -19.83
N ASP A 203 -3.15 2.14 -20.55
CA ASP A 203 -1.76 2.21 -21.04
C ASP A 203 -0.76 2.34 -19.88
N LEU A 204 -1.21 2.82 -18.72
CA LEU A 204 -0.41 2.88 -17.50
C LEU A 204 -0.07 1.50 -16.90
N LYS A 205 -0.70 0.42 -17.38
CA LYS A 205 -0.45 -0.95 -16.87
C LYS A 205 1.01 -1.35 -16.99
N ARG A 206 1.66 -1.06 -18.12
CA ARG A 206 3.08 -1.39 -18.32
C ARG A 206 3.95 -0.64 -17.33
N THR A 207 3.72 0.66 -17.17
CA THR A 207 4.49 1.51 -16.26
C THR A 207 4.35 1.06 -14.81
N VAL A 208 3.14 0.74 -14.36
CA VAL A 208 2.92 0.18 -13.01
C VAL A 208 3.54 -1.20 -12.86
N TRP A 209 3.49 -2.03 -13.90
CA TRP A 209 4.12 -3.34 -13.87
C TRP A 209 5.64 -3.23 -13.64
N GLU A 210 6.31 -2.32 -14.34
CA GLU A 210 7.74 -2.04 -14.14
C GLU A 210 8.04 -1.57 -12.70
N ASP A 211 7.16 -0.74 -12.10
CA ASP A 211 7.29 -0.29 -10.72
C ASP A 211 7.16 -1.43 -9.71
N VAL A 212 6.13 -2.27 -9.85
CA VAL A 212 5.90 -3.36 -8.90
C VAL A 212 6.90 -4.50 -9.07
N GLN A 213 7.47 -4.68 -10.26
CA GLN A 213 8.63 -5.56 -10.45
C GLN A 213 9.85 -5.04 -9.68
N LYS A 214 10.06 -3.71 -9.63
CA LYS A 214 11.12 -3.13 -8.79
C LYS A 214 10.84 -3.34 -7.31
N VAL A 215 9.60 -3.13 -6.87
CA VAL A 215 9.18 -3.46 -5.48
C VAL A 215 9.46 -4.92 -5.17
N ARG A 216 9.13 -5.84 -6.09
CA ARG A 216 9.38 -7.27 -5.93
C ARG A 216 10.87 -7.58 -5.80
N ARG A 217 11.74 -6.99 -6.63
CA ARG A 217 13.19 -7.18 -6.53
C ARG A 217 13.73 -6.76 -5.16
N ILE A 218 13.32 -5.59 -4.66
CA ILE A 218 13.72 -5.10 -3.32
C ILE A 218 13.17 -6.00 -2.21
N LEU A 219 11.98 -6.57 -2.40
CA LEU A 219 11.37 -7.49 -1.45
C LEU A 219 12.17 -8.79 -1.34
N ASP A 220 12.55 -9.35 -2.49
CA ASP A 220 13.31 -10.61 -2.61
C ASP A 220 14.76 -10.42 -2.12
N ASP A 221 15.40 -9.32 -2.53
CA ASP A 221 16.75 -8.95 -2.12
C ASP A 221 16.80 -7.45 -1.76
N PRO A 222 16.87 -7.12 -0.45
CA PRO A 222 16.96 -5.74 0.01
C PRO A 222 18.15 -4.97 -0.57
N ASP A 223 19.24 -5.64 -0.93
CA ASP A 223 20.48 -5.02 -1.40
C ASP A 223 20.55 -4.95 -2.94
N SER A 224 19.48 -5.40 -3.62
CA SER A 224 19.37 -5.37 -5.09
C SER A 224 19.39 -3.98 -5.73
N ILE A 225 19.24 -2.93 -4.91
CA ILE A 225 19.35 -1.53 -5.36
C ILE A 225 20.44 -0.85 -4.54
N PRO A 226 21.47 -0.24 -5.18
CA PRO A 226 22.55 0.45 -4.49
C PRO A 226 22.02 1.60 -3.61
N ALA A 227 22.67 1.84 -2.48
CA ALA A 227 22.24 2.83 -1.51
C ALA A 227 22.24 4.27 -2.07
N GLU A 228 23.12 4.54 -3.03
CA GLU A 228 23.27 5.82 -3.72
C GLU A 228 22.08 6.14 -4.62
N ALA A 229 21.24 5.15 -4.96
CA ALA A 229 20.02 5.34 -5.72
C ALA A 229 18.85 5.81 -4.85
N PHE A 230 19.03 5.88 -3.53
CA PHE A 230 18.00 6.28 -2.60
C PHE A 230 18.03 7.79 -2.37
N GLU A 231 16.85 8.41 -2.45
CA GLU A 231 16.68 9.78 -1.98
C GLU A 231 16.07 9.77 -0.58
N GLU A 232 16.80 10.27 0.41
CA GLU A 232 16.27 10.47 1.76
C GLU A 232 15.18 11.53 1.75
N VAL A 233 14.12 11.29 2.52
CA VAL A 233 13.08 12.28 2.74
C VAL A 233 12.92 12.61 4.21
N GLU A 234 12.90 13.90 4.48
CA GLU A 234 12.61 14.46 5.78
C GLU A 234 11.16 14.18 6.17
N PRO A 235 10.91 13.46 7.28
CA PRO A 235 9.57 13.12 7.72
C PRO A 235 8.73 14.36 8.04
N PHE A 236 7.41 14.27 7.84
CA PHE A 236 6.45 15.31 8.20
C PHE A 236 6.64 15.83 9.64
N ARG A 237 7.04 14.94 10.55
CA ARG A 237 7.23 15.17 11.98
C ARG A 237 8.28 16.23 12.31
N MET A 238 9.38 16.32 11.55
CA MET A 238 10.46 17.25 11.91
C MET A 238 10.02 18.71 11.78
N LYS A 239 9.16 19.08 10.82
CA LYS A 239 8.65 20.45 10.72
C LYS A 239 7.54 20.78 11.72
N ALA A 240 6.66 19.83 12.04
CA ALA A 240 5.57 20.06 12.99
C ALA A 240 6.07 20.11 14.45
N GLU A 241 7.08 19.32 14.79
CA GLU A 241 7.67 19.25 16.13
C GLU A 241 8.72 20.36 16.33
N LEU A 242 9.48 20.73 15.29
CA LEU A 242 10.34 21.92 15.31
C LEU A 242 9.51 23.21 15.34
N LYS A 243 8.39 23.29 14.62
CA LYS A 243 7.47 24.43 14.72
C LYS A 243 6.85 24.51 16.12
N ARG A 244 6.40 23.39 16.71
CA ARG A 244 5.93 23.40 18.11
C ARG A 244 7.01 23.81 19.10
N ARG A 245 8.26 23.38 18.91
CA ARG A 245 9.40 23.81 19.74
C ARG A 245 9.74 25.29 19.55
N LEU A 246 9.74 25.79 18.31
CA LEU A 246 9.91 27.21 17.99
C LEU A 246 8.77 28.07 18.55
N ASP A 247 7.51 27.62 18.44
CA ASP A 247 6.34 28.32 18.97
C ASP A 247 6.39 28.32 20.53
N GLN A 248 6.84 27.22 21.15
CA GLN A 248 7.06 27.12 22.61
C GLN A 248 8.22 27.99 23.12
N ASP A 249 9.33 28.08 22.37
CA ASP A 249 10.51 28.89 22.73
C ASP A 249 10.30 30.39 22.43
N LEU A 250 9.36 30.75 21.55
CA LEU A 250 9.01 32.14 21.21
C LEU A 250 7.79 32.69 21.97
N GLY A 251 7.11 31.87 22.78
CA GLY A 251 6.01 32.31 23.63
C GLY A 251 4.80 32.86 22.87
N ILE A 252 4.43 32.25 21.72
CA ILE A 252 3.18 32.53 20.98
C ILE A 252 2.32 31.26 20.95
#